data_AF-A0A7V8RD08-F1
#
_entry.id   AF-A0A7V8RD08-F1
#
_cell.length_a   1.000
_cell.length_b   1.000
_cell.length_c   1.000
_cell.angle_alpha   90.00
_cell.angle_beta   90.00
_cell.angle_gamma   90.00
#
_symmetry.space_group_name_H-M   'P 1'
#
loop_
_entity.id
_entity.type
_entity.pdbx_description
1 polymer ?
#
loop_
_entity_poly.entity_id
_entity_poly.type
_entity_poly.pdbx_seq_one_letter_code
_entity_poly.pdbx_strand_id
1 'polypeptide(L)'
;MKSMLPSVGFEVEDLILEDWGWSVRLRHDPFPLWIGCGSYPEYEDGFLCFIEPSKPYVRKWLKRIPTQQAVERLGDAVERILRGSKGVRGLRWWTEAEVQQR
;
A
#
# COMPACT_ATOMS: atom_id res chain seq x y z
N MET A 1 7.12 -6.00 6.82
CA MET A 1 7.12 -4.75 6.02
C MET A 1 8.19 -3.75 6.42
N LYS A 2 8.29 -3.32 7.70
CA LYS A 2 9.26 -2.28 8.14
C LYS A 2 10.70 -2.48 7.67
N SER A 3 11.24 -3.70 7.78
CA SER A 3 12.61 -4.04 7.32
C SER A 3 12.69 -4.48 5.86
N MET A 4 11.55 -4.75 5.22
CA MET A 4 11.50 -5.38 3.89
C MET A 4 11.37 -4.35 2.77
N LEU A 5 10.61 -3.27 2.98
CA LEU A 5 10.43 -2.21 1.97
C LEU A 5 11.74 -1.48 1.61
N PRO A 6 12.64 -1.17 2.57
CA PRO A 6 13.97 -0.64 2.25
C PRO A 6 14.80 -1.57 1.36
N SER A 7 14.67 -2.89 1.54
CA SER A 7 15.42 -3.88 0.75
C SER A 7 15.02 -3.92 -0.73
N VAL A 8 13.88 -3.33 -1.07
CA VAL A 8 13.33 -3.25 -2.45
C VAL A 8 13.23 -1.79 -2.94
N GLY A 9 13.96 -0.87 -2.29
CA GLY A 9 14.17 0.50 -2.78
C GLY A 9 13.13 1.52 -2.35
N PHE A 10 12.34 1.24 -1.30
CA PHE A 10 11.42 2.23 -0.70
C PHE A 10 11.94 2.71 0.65
N GLU A 11 12.08 4.02 0.81
CA GLU A 11 12.41 4.62 2.09
C GLU A 11 11.13 4.79 2.94
N VAL A 12 11.12 4.14 4.11
CA VAL A 12 10.02 4.25 5.07
C VAL A 12 10.22 5.53 5.89
N GLU A 13 9.27 6.45 5.78
CA GLU A 13 9.25 7.69 6.55
C GLU A 13 8.63 7.47 7.93
N ASP A 14 7.53 6.73 8.00
CA ASP A 14 6.82 6.48 9.26
C ASP A 14 6.08 5.13 9.25
N LEU A 15 5.83 4.59 10.44
CA LEU A 15 5.05 3.38 10.66
C LEU A 15 4.04 3.64 11.79
N ILE A 16 2.79 3.80 11.40
CA ILE A 16 1.69 4.20 12.29
C ILE A 16 0.82 2.99 12.57
N LEU A 17 0.58 2.70 13.85
CA LEU A 17 -0.42 1.72 14.28
C LEU A 17 -1.78 2.42 14.31
N GLU A 18 -2.70 1.91 13.50
CA GLU A 18 -4.09 2.34 13.39
C GLU A 18 -4.99 1.30 14.10
N ASP A 19 -6.24 1.66 14.36
CA ASP A 19 -7.23 0.76 14.98
C ASP A 19 -7.60 -0.47 14.11
N TRP A 20 -7.30 -0.41 12.80
CA TRP A 20 -7.51 -1.50 11.83
C TRP A 20 -6.22 -2.21 11.39
N GLY A 21 -5.03 -1.74 11.77
CA GLY A 21 -3.76 -2.31 11.29
C GLY A 21 -2.61 -1.32 11.26
N TRP A 22 -1.80 -1.38 10.21
CA TRP A 22 -0.62 -0.53 10.05
C TRP A 22 -0.73 0.35 8.81
N SER A 23 -0.37 1.62 8.97
CA SER A 23 -0.06 2.54 7.86
C SER A 23 1.45 2.72 7.76
N VAL A 24 2.02 2.39 6.60
CA VAL A 24 3.44 2.58 6.31
C VAL A 24 3.60 3.74 5.34
N ARG A 25 4.10 4.87 5.82
CA ARG A 25 4.35 6.06 5.00
C ARG A 25 5.71 5.97 4.35
N LEU A 26 5.78 6.33 3.07
CA LEU A 26 7.01 6.27 2.28
C LEU A 26 7.44 7.68 1.89
N ARG A 27 8.76 7.93 1.93
CA ARG A 27 9.28 9.17 1.38
C ARG A 27 9.06 9.17 -0.13
N HIS A 28 8.23 10.10 -0.59
CA HIS A 28 7.93 10.28 -2.00
C HIS A 28 7.64 11.76 -2.31
N ASP A 29 8.59 12.44 -2.95
CA ASP A 29 8.53 13.89 -3.16
C ASP A 29 7.35 14.37 -4.02
N PRO A 30 6.95 13.66 -5.09
CA PRO A 30 5.84 14.11 -5.94
C PRO A 30 4.52 14.24 -5.16
N PHE A 31 4.23 13.29 -4.26
CA PHE A 31 2.99 13.22 -3.49
C PHE A 31 3.08 12.23 -2.32
N PRO A 32 2.21 12.37 -1.28
CA PRO A 32 2.14 11.39 -0.20
C PRO A 32 1.83 9.99 -0.73
N LEU A 33 2.72 9.04 -0.48
CA LEU A 33 2.59 7.64 -0.88
C LEU A 33 2.65 6.77 0.37
N TRP A 34 1.67 5.90 0.57
CA TRP A 34 1.64 5.00 1.71
C TRP A 34 0.85 3.72 1.44
N ILE A 35 1.14 2.69 2.23
CA ILE A 35 0.41 1.41 2.21
C ILE A 35 -0.28 1.18 3.55
N GLY A 36 -1.57 0.87 3.49
CA GLY A 36 -2.33 0.31 4.60
C GLY A 36 -2.31 -1.22 4.54
N CYS A 37 -2.13 -1.86 5.69
CA CYS A 37 -2.08 -3.31 5.82
C CYS A 37 -2.62 -3.77 7.17
N GLY A 38 -3.60 -4.69 7.17
CA GLY A 38 -4.27 -5.10 8.40
C GLY A 38 -4.99 -6.44 8.26
N SER A 39 -5.38 -7.00 9.41
CA SER A 39 -6.26 -8.18 9.45
C SER A 39 -7.63 -7.79 8.91
N TYR A 40 -8.25 -8.67 8.11
CA TYR A 40 -9.57 -8.45 7.55
C TYR A 40 -10.54 -9.53 8.04
N PRO A 41 -11.37 -9.24 9.05
CA PRO A 41 -12.16 -10.25 9.76
C PRO A 41 -13.17 -11.02 8.90
N GLU A 42 -13.54 -10.49 7.73
CA GLU A 42 -14.50 -11.12 6.82
C GLU A 42 -13.93 -12.38 6.13
N TYR A 43 -12.61 -12.60 6.18
CA TYR A 43 -11.96 -13.80 5.67
C TYR A 43 -11.09 -14.45 6.74
N GLU A 44 -11.13 -15.78 6.86
CA GLU A 44 -10.26 -16.55 7.75
C GLU A 44 -8.79 -16.35 7.32
N ASP A 45 -7.93 -15.98 8.26
CA ASP A 45 -6.54 -15.54 8.00
C ASP A 45 -6.42 -14.38 6.98
N GLY A 46 -7.50 -13.61 6.79
CA GLY A 46 -7.58 -12.54 5.82
C GLY A 46 -6.62 -11.39 6.14
N PHE A 47 -5.77 -11.03 5.19
CA PHE A 47 -4.99 -9.79 5.23
C PHE A 47 -5.41 -8.89 4.09
N LEU A 48 -5.73 -7.63 4.40
CA LEU A 48 -6.05 -6.61 3.43
C LEU A 48 -4.89 -5.63 3.30
N CYS A 49 -4.47 -5.36 2.07
CA CYS A 49 -3.53 -4.31 1.73
C CYS A 49 -4.16 -3.33 0.73
N PHE A 50 -3.89 -2.04 0.89
CA PHE A 50 -4.27 -1.00 -0.06
C PHE A 50 -3.19 0.08 -0.13
N ILE A 51 -3.07 0.73 -1.29
CA ILE A 51 -2.08 1.77 -1.54
C ILE A 51 -2.80 3.08 -1.82
N GLU A 52 -2.30 4.15 -1.20
CA GLU A 52 -2.74 5.51 -1.48
C GLU A 52 -1.60 6.32 -2.10
N PRO A 53 -1.87 7.13 -3.14
CA PRO A 53 -3.19 7.45 -3.69
C PRO A 53 -3.80 6.32 -4.55
N SER A 54 -5.07 6.02 -4.34
CA SER A 54 -5.84 5.06 -5.16
C SER A 54 -6.33 5.63 -6.50
N LYS A 55 -6.26 6.96 -6.67
CA LYS A 55 -6.68 7.65 -7.90
C LYS A 55 -5.54 7.65 -8.93
N PRO A 56 -5.84 7.64 -10.25
CA PRO A 56 -4.83 7.62 -11.31
C PRO A 56 -3.96 8.89 -11.39
N TYR A 57 -4.32 9.92 -10.63
CA TYR A 57 -3.56 11.14 -10.50
C TYR A 57 -3.87 11.85 -9.18
N VAL A 58 -2.91 12.64 -8.73
CA VAL A 58 -3.10 13.66 -7.69
C VAL A 58 -2.99 15.05 -8.30
N ARG A 59 -3.77 15.99 -7.77
CA ARG A 59 -3.67 17.40 -8.14
C ARG A 59 -2.82 18.14 -7.12
N LYS A 60 -1.75 18.78 -7.60
CA LYS A 60 -0.89 19.66 -6.80
C LYS A 60 -0.80 21.00 -7.52
N TRP A 61 -1.42 22.03 -6.94
CA TRP A 61 -1.65 23.32 -7.61
C TRP A 61 -2.38 23.13 -8.95
N LEU A 62 -1.81 23.59 -10.05
CA LEU A 62 -2.36 23.46 -11.40
C LEU A 62 -1.85 22.21 -12.14
N LYS A 63 -1.02 21.37 -11.50
CA LYS A 63 -0.44 20.18 -12.12
C LYS A 63 -1.23 18.93 -11.75
N ARG A 64 -1.46 18.08 -12.76
CA ARG A 64 -1.95 16.71 -12.61
C ARG A 64 -0.74 15.79 -12.65
N ILE A 65 -0.45 15.13 -11.53
CA ILE A 65 0.69 14.22 -11.39
C ILE A 65 0.16 12.79 -11.50
N PRO A 66 0.55 12.00 -12.53
CA PRO A 66 0.20 10.60 -12.63
C PRO A 66 0.75 9.80 -11.44
N THR A 67 -0.04 8.87 -10.92
CA THR A 67 0.33 8.06 -9.75
C THR A 67 0.71 6.63 -10.13
N GLN A 68 0.24 6.17 -11.30
CA GLN A 68 0.28 4.78 -11.74
C GLN A 68 1.64 4.12 -11.56
N GLN A 69 2.72 4.69 -12.09
CA GLN A 69 4.05 4.09 -12.01
C GLN A 69 4.52 3.87 -10.56
N ALA A 70 4.28 4.83 -9.66
CA ALA A 70 4.72 4.71 -8.27
C ALA A 70 3.87 3.68 -7.50
N VAL A 71 2.55 3.69 -7.74
CA VAL A 71 1.59 2.76 -7.13
C VAL A 71 1.84 1.33 -7.59
N GLU A 72 2.03 1.10 -8.89
CA GLU A 72 2.34 -0.22 -9.46
C GLU A 72 3.66 -0.77 -8.91
N ARG A 73 4.72 0.04 -8.90
CA ARG A 73 6.01 -0.37 -8.31
C ARG A 73 5.89 -0.75 -6.83
N LEU A 74 5.08 -0.03 -6.07
CA LEU A 74 4.86 -0.35 -4.66
C LEU A 74 4.01 -1.63 -4.51
N GLY A 75 2.97 -1.79 -5.32
CA GLY A 75 2.16 -2.99 -5.39
C GLY A 75 3.00 -4.23 -5.65
N ASP A 76 3.82 -4.21 -6.71
CA ASP A 76 4.71 -5.30 -7.08
C ASP A 76 5.69 -5.65 -5.95
N ALA A 77 6.29 -4.64 -5.33
CA ALA A 77 7.23 -4.82 -4.23
C ALA A 77 6.56 -5.46 -3.01
N VAL A 78 5.38 -4.99 -2.64
CA VAL A 78 4.60 -5.51 -1.51
C VAL A 78 4.16 -6.94 -1.80
N GLU A 79 3.64 -7.21 -2.99
CA GLU A 79 3.23 -8.55 -3.40
C GLU A 79 4.40 -9.54 -3.34
N ARG A 80 5.58 -9.15 -3.86
CA ARG A 80 6.80 -9.97 -3.79
C ARG A 80 7.19 -10.27 -2.34
N ILE A 81 7.16 -9.26 -1.46
CA ILE A 81 7.48 -9.41 -0.03
C ILE A 81 6.51 -10.37 0.67
N LEU A 82 5.21 -10.17 0.44
CA LEU A 82 4.16 -10.95 1.10
C LEU A 82 4.16 -12.40 0.61
N ARG A 83 4.28 -12.64 -0.69
CA ARG A 83 4.39 -14.01 -1.25
C ARG A 83 5.65 -14.76 -0.78
N GLY A 84 6.74 -14.04 -0.48
CA GLY A 84 7.95 -14.62 0.09
C GLY A 84 7.86 -14.97 1.58
N SER A 85 6.79 -14.55 2.27
CA SER A 85 6.64 -14.70 3.71
C SER A 85 5.88 -15.98 4.07
N LYS A 86 6.48 -16.86 4.88
CA LYS A 86 5.90 -18.19 5.24
C LYS A 86 4.53 -18.16 5.93
N GLY A 87 4.06 -17.00 6.39
CA GLY A 87 2.81 -16.84 7.14
C GLY A 87 1.66 -16.20 6.36
N VAL A 88 1.88 -15.71 5.14
CA VAL A 88 0.82 -15.04 4.35
C VAL A 88 0.16 -16.07 3.43
N ARG A 89 -1.12 -16.34 3.67
CA ARG A 89 -1.97 -17.15 2.80
C ARG A 89 -3.12 -16.25 2.30
N GLY A 90 -3.52 -16.38 1.03
CA GLY A 90 -4.68 -15.67 0.50
C GLY A 90 -4.53 -14.16 0.26
N LEU A 91 -3.35 -13.67 -0.16
CA LEU A 91 -3.16 -12.26 -0.53
C LEU A 91 -4.16 -11.84 -1.62
N ARG A 92 -4.98 -10.84 -1.32
CA ARG A 92 -5.97 -10.25 -2.24
C ARG A 92 -5.82 -8.73 -2.23
N TRP A 93 -5.66 -8.15 -3.42
CA TRP A 93 -5.76 -6.71 -3.63
C TRP A 93 -7.21 -6.31 -3.82
N TRP A 94 -7.60 -5.17 -3.27
CA TRP A 94 -8.87 -4.56 -3.62
C TRP A 94 -8.84 -3.94 -5.01
N THR A 95 -9.95 -4.11 -5.71
CA THR A 95 -10.19 -3.40 -6.96
C THR A 95 -10.58 -1.95 -6.68
N GLU A 96 -10.40 -1.06 -7.64
CA GLU A 96 -10.82 0.34 -7.53
C GLU A 96 -12.31 0.48 -7.16
N ALA A 97 -13.16 -0.43 -7.64
CA ALA A 97 -14.59 -0.45 -7.33
C ALA A 97 -14.89 -0.74 -5.85
N GLU A 98 -14.05 -1.52 -5.18
CA GLU A 98 -14.20 -1.84 -3.76
C GLU A 98 -13.72 -0.71 -2.86
N VAL A 99 -12.71 0.05 -3.30
CA VAL A 99 -12.23 1.26 -2.60
C VAL A 99 -13.30 2.36 -2.60
N GLN A 100 -14.07 2.50 -3.68
CA GLN A 100 -15.08 3.56 -3.83
C GLN A 100 -16.39 3.33 -3.06
N GLN A 101 -16.60 2.11 -2.52
CA GLN A 101 -17.80 1.73 -1.78
C GLN A 101 -17.63 1.84 -0.25
N ARG A 102 -16.51 2.39 0.22
CA ARG A 102 -16.26 2.70 1.62
C ARG A 102 -16.48 4.17 1.95
#